data_AF-A0A372KK76-F1
#
_entry.id   AF-A0A372KK76-F1
#
_cell.length_a   1.000
_cell.length_b   1.000
_cell.length_c   1.000
_cell.angle_alpha   90.00
_cell.angle_beta   90.00
_cell.angle_gamma   90.00
#
_symmetry.space_group_name_H-M   'P 1'
#
loop_
_entity.id
_entity.type
_entity.pdbx_description
1 polymer ?
#
loop_
_entity_poly.entity_id
_entity_poly.type
_entity_poly.pdbx_seq_one_letter_code
_entity_poly.pdbx_strand_id
1 'polypeptide(L)'
;MLSAKEFLIKQRLLWLLKSRCRRTYVSVFFDGTDVVFLKSGKRRNECIAVELPVEDIDVLRSHLYDGDFIVFAGGKHVILQFVLANRRKWRKLVHWYRKGVNT
;
A
#
# COMPACT_ATOMS: atom_id res chain seq x y z
N MET A 1 0.30 -16.31 11.39
CA MET A 1 0.49 -16.90 10.05
C MET A 1 -0.66 -16.40 9.17
N LEU A 2 -0.39 -15.92 7.96
CA LEU A 2 -1.46 -15.36 7.10
C LEU A 2 -2.41 -16.46 6.63
N SER A 3 -3.70 -16.15 6.58
CA SER A 3 -4.70 -16.99 5.92
C SER A 3 -4.45 -17.05 4.40
N ALA A 4 -5.03 -18.05 3.72
CA ALA A 4 -4.94 -18.16 2.26
C ALA A 4 -5.45 -16.89 1.54
N LYS A 5 -6.52 -16.27 2.08
CA LYS A 5 -7.08 -15.00 1.57
C LYS A 5 -6.06 -13.87 1.70
N GLU A 6 -5.44 -13.72 2.87
CA GLU A 6 -4.42 -12.68 3.11
C GLU A 6 -3.16 -12.90 2.26
N PHE A 7 -2.79 -14.16 2.00
CA PHE A 7 -1.68 -14.47 1.11
C PHE A 7 -1.94 -13.97 -0.33
N LEU A 8 -3.15 -14.18 -0.86
CA LEU A 8 -3.52 -13.66 -2.19
C LEU A 8 -3.53 -12.12 -2.22
N ILE A 9 -4.07 -11.48 -1.17
CA ILE A 9 -4.05 -10.02 -1.03
C ILE A 9 -2.60 -9.52 -1.02
N LYS A 10 -1.71 -10.20 -0.29
CA LYS A 10 -0.29 -9.86 -0.22
C LYS A 10 0.39 -9.95 -1.58
N GLN A 11 0.16 -11.02 -2.34
CA GLN A 11 0.72 -11.15 -3.69
C GLN A 11 0.22 -10.03 -4.61
N ARG A 12 -1.07 -9.68 -4.50
CA ARG A 12 -1.66 -8.57 -5.26
C ARG A 12 -1.02 -7.23 -4.91
N LEU A 13 -0.87 -6.91 -3.62
CA LEU A 13 -0.20 -5.70 -3.19
C LEU A 13 1.26 -5.66 -3.67
N LEU A 14 2.01 -6.76 -3.55
CA LEU A 14 3.38 -6.83 -4.04
C LEU A 14 3.46 -6.59 -5.55
N TRP A 15 2.52 -7.12 -6.33
CA TRP A 15 2.45 -6.87 -7.76
C TRP A 15 2.19 -5.38 -8.06
N LEU A 16 1.25 -4.76 -7.33
CA LEU A 16 0.96 -3.32 -7.45
C LEU A 16 2.18 -2.46 -7.14
N LEU A 17 2.85 -2.71 -6.02
CA LEU A 17 4.03 -1.96 -5.59
C LEU A 17 5.24 -2.19 -6.51
N LYS A 18 5.37 -3.37 -7.12
CA LYS A 18 6.47 -3.66 -8.05
C LYS A 18 6.21 -3.18 -9.47
N SER A 19 4.96 -2.89 -9.82
CA SER A 19 4.53 -2.42 -11.13
C SER A 19 5.38 -1.24 -11.62
N ARG A 20 5.74 -1.27 -12.91
CA ARG A 20 6.36 -0.14 -13.63
C ARG A 20 5.39 0.50 -14.63
N CYS A 21 4.11 0.11 -14.59
CA CYS A 21 3.12 0.62 -15.53
C CYS A 21 2.78 2.09 -15.23
N ARG A 22 2.87 2.96 -16.25
CA ARG A 22 2.59 4.40 -16.16
C ARG A 22 1.17 4.76 -15.71
N ARG A 23 0.24 3.80 -15.74
CA ARG A 23 -1.13 3.96 -15.24
C ARG A 23 -1.29 3.57 -13.76
N THR A 24 -0.20 3.22 -13.09
CA THR A 24 -0.20 2.81 -11.69
C THR A 24 0.11 4.01 -10.79
N TYR A 25 -0.86 4.36 -9.96
CA TYR A 25 -0.77 5.38 -8.93
C TYR A 25 -1.22 4.75 -7.62
N VAL A 26 -0.32 4.71 -6.64
CA VAL A 26 -0.58 4.15 -5.32
C VAL A 26 -0.20 5.19 -4.28
N SER A 27 -1.19 5.68 -3.54
CA SER A 27 -0.99 6.55 -2.39
C SER A 27 -1.01 5.75 -1.08
N VAL A 28 -0.43 6.33 -0.03
CA VAL A 28 -0.43 5.75 1.32
C VAL A 28 -1.27 6.59 2.27
N PHE A 29 -1.88 5.93 3.25
CA PHE A 29 -2.54 6.57 4.38
C PHE A 29 -2.20 5.77 5.65
N PHE A 30 -2.05 6.45 6.78
CA PHE A 30 -1.73 5.86 8.07
C PHE A 30 -2.94 5.88 8.98
N ASP A 31 -3.34 4.73 9.53
CA ASP A 31 -4.45 4.60 10.46
C ASP A 31 -4.03 3.74 11.65
N GLY A 32 -3.65 4.37 12.76
CA GLY A 32 -3.09 3.66 13.92
C GLY A 32 -1.86 2.82 13.55
N THR A 33 -2.00 1.49 13.63
CA THR A 33 -0.99 0.49 13.27
C THR A 33 -1.09 -0.03 11.83
N ASP A 34 -2.03 0.50 11.05
CA ASP A 34 -2.26 0.10 9.67
C ASP A 34 -1.70 1.14 8.69
N VAL A 35 -1.13 0.64 7.60
CA VAL A 35 -0.79 1.43 6.42
C VAL A 35 -1.70 1.00 5.27
N VAL A 36 -2.48 1.94 4.75
CA VAL A 36 -3.42 1.73 3.65
C VAL A 36 -2.76 2.14 2.34
N PHE A 37 -2.55 1.16 1.46
CA PHE A 37 -2.14 1.38 0.09
C PHE A 37 -3.38 1.52 -0.80
N LEU A 38 -3.59 2.73 -1.31
CA LEU A 38 -4.72 3.05 -2.19
C LEU A 38 -4.23 3.15 -3.62
N LYS A 39 -4.62 2.19 -4.45
CA LYS A 39 -4.46 2.31 -5.90
C LYS A 39 -5.62 3.06 -6.51
N SER A 40 -5.32 4.21 -7.11
CA SER A 40 -6.30 5.02 -7.81
C SER A 40 -6.76 4.34 -9.10
N GLY A 41 -8.06 4.40 -9.37
CA GLY A 41 -8.65 3.81 -10.57
C GLY A 41 -9.82 4.64 -11.09
N LYS A 42 -10.10 4.53 -12.40
CA LYS A 42 -11.10 5.36 -13.10
C LYS A 42 -12.53 5.25 -12.54
N ARG A 43 -12.91 4.09 -12.00
CA ARG A 43 -14.28 3.83 -11.48
C ARG A 43 -14.30 3.53 -9.99
N ARG A 44 -13.24 2.92 -9.48
CA ARG A 44 -13.10 2.50 -8.08
C ARG A 44 -11.64 2.53 -7.70
N ASN A 45 -11.40 2.89 -6.45
CA ASN A 45 -10.11 2.78 -5.82
C ASN A 45 -10.02 1.41 -5.17
N GLU A 46 -8.86 0.79 -5.31
CA GLU A 46 -8.52 -0.46 -4.66
C GLU A 46 -7.70 -0.14 -3.42
N CYS A 47 -8.17 -0.56 -2.25
CA CYS A 47 -7.53 -0.24 -0.97
C CYS A 47 -7.03 -1.54 -0.33
N ILE A 48 -5.78 -1.55 0.10
CA ILE A 48 -5.18 -2.66 0.85
C ILE A 48 -4.54 -2.09 2.11
N ALA A 49 -5.12 -2.38 3.27
CA ALA A 49 -4.52 -2.10 4.57
C ALA A 49 -3.56 -3.22 4.97
N VAL A 50 -2.41 -2.82 5.52
CA VAL A 50 -1.40 -3.72 6.05
C VAL A 50 -1.07 -3.31 7.48
N GLU A 51 -1.25 -4.24 8.41
CA GLU A 51 -0.81 -4.05 9.79
C GLU A 51 0.71 -4.27 9.87
N LEU A 52 1.42 -3.25 10.36
CA LEU A 52 2.86 -3.23 10.50
C LEU A 52 3.27 -3.08 11.98
N PRO A 53 4.49 -3.51 12.36
CA PRO A 53 5.09 -3.09 13.62
C PRO A 53 5.17 -1.57 13.71
N VAL A 54 4.99 -1.02 14.91
CA VAL A 54 4.96 0.43 15.15
C VAL A 54 6.25 1.09 14.67
N GLU A 55 7.39 0.44 14.86
CA GLU A 55 8.70 0.93 14.44
C GLU A 55 8.80 1.11 12.92
N ASP A 56 8.22 0.17 12.15
CA ASP A 56 8.20 0.26 10.69
C ASP A 56 7.26 1.41 10.24
N ILE A 57 6.19 1.69 10.99
CA ILE A 57 5.25 2.80 10.70
C ILE A 57 5.92 4.15 10.96
N ASP A 58 6.65 4.29 12.05
CA ASP A 58 7.36 5.53 12.38
C ASP A 58 8.41 5.87 11.30
N VAL A 59 9.11 4.85 10.79
CA VAL A 59 10.01 5.03 9.65
C VAL A 59 9.25 5.48 8.40
N LEU A 60 8.06 4.93 8.12
CA LEU A 60 7.27 5.37 6.97
C LEU A 60 6.73 6.80 7.15
N ARG A 61 6.26 7.17 8.35
CA ARG A 61 5.75 8.51 8.67
C ARG A 61 6.82 9.60 8.63
N SER A 62 8.09 9.25 8.87
CA SER A 62 9.20 10.21 8.71
C SER A 62 9.52 10.52 7.25
N HIS A 63 8.97 9.76 6.28
CA HIS A 63 9.25 9.91 4.85
C HIS A 63 8.01 10.22 4.00
N LEU A 64 6.81 9.96 4.52
CA LEU A 64 5.55 10.09 3.79
C LEU A 64 4.48 10.71 4.67
N TYR A 65 3.67 11.57 4.07
CA TYR A 65 2.43 12.08 4.64
C TYR A 65 1.22 11.31 4.09
N ASP A 66 0.07 11.46 4.73
CA ASP A 66 -1.19 10.92 4.23
C ASP A 66 -1.51 11.47 2.84
N GLY A 67 -1.81 10.57 1.91
CA GLY A 67 -2.09 10.90 0.51
C GLY A 67 -0.87 10.87 -0.41
N ASP A 68 0.35 10.80 0.13
CA ASP A 68 1.56 10.77 -0.69
C ASP A 68 1.62 9.53 -1.57
N PHE A 69 2.14 9.70 -2.79
CA PHE A 69 2.31 8.61 -3.73
C PHE A 69 3.58 7.82 -3.43
N ILE A 70 3.42 6.58 -2.96
CA ILE A 70 4.53 5.62 -2.90
C ILE A 70 4.86 5.04 -4.28
N VAL A 71 3.88 5.04 -5.20
CA VAL A 71 4.07 4.79 -6.62
C VAL A 71 3.34 5.87 -7.43
N PHE A 72 4.05 6.62 -8.26
CA PHE A 72 3.49 7.66 -9.12
C PHE A 72 3.83 7.38 -10.58
N ALA A 73 2.81 7.14 -11.41
CA ALA A 73 2.98 6.75 -12.81
C ALA A 73 4.01 5.63 -13.03
N GLY A 74 4.03 4.62 -12.15
CA GLY A 74 5.01 3.52 -12.18
C GLY A 74 6.42 3.87 -11.67
N GLY A 75 6.70 5.15 -11.40
CA GLY A 75 7.85 5.59 -10.62
C GLY A 75 7.67 5.26 -9.14
N LYS A 76 8.76 4.95 -8.43
CA LYS A 76 8.72 4.42 -7.07
C LYS A 76 9.35 5.41 -6.10
N HIS A 77 8.68 5.67 -4.99
CA HIS A 77 9.28 6.42 -3.88
C HIS A 77 10.48 5.63 -3.31
N VAL A 78 11.52 6.33 -2.85
CA VAL A 78 12.75 5.70 -2.34
C VAL A 78 12.46 4.73 -1.18
N ILE A 79 11.52 5.11 -0.30
CA ILE A 79 11.11 4.31 0.87
C ILE A 79 10.41 3.00 0.50
N LEU A 80 10.00 2.83 -0.76
CA LEU A 80 9.33 1.61 -1.18
C LEU A 80 10.25 0.38 -1.04
N GLN A 81 11.56 0.55 -1.18
CA GLN A 81 12.51 -0.55 -0.95
C GLN A 81 12.44 -1.06 0.50
N PHE A 82 12.32 -0.15 1.47
CA PHE A 82 12.13 -0.48 2.88
C PHE A 82 10.83 -1.26 3.10
N VAL A 83 9.71 -0.83 2.51
CA VAL A 83 8.42 -1.54 2.57
C VAL A 83 8.54 -2.98 2.04
N LEU A 84 9.18 -3.15 0.87
CA LEU A 84 9.34 -4.45 0.23
C LEU A 84 10.32 -5.36 0.97
N ALA A 85 11.38 -4.81 1.57
CA ALA A 85 12.33 -5.56 2.39
C ALA A 85 11.64 -6.13 3.64
N ASN A 86 10.77 -5.34 4.27
CA ASN A 86 10.05 -5.70 5.50
C ASN A 86 8.77 -6.50 5.27
N ARG A 87 8.46 -6.93 4.04
CA ARG A 87 7.22 -7.67 3.70
C ARG A 87 6.95 -8.94 4.52
N ARG A 88 7.96 -9.52 5.18
CA ARG A 88 7.79 -10.70 6.05
C ARG A 88 7.15 -10.35 7.40
N LYS A 89 7.29 -9.10 7.85
CA LYS A 89 6.74 -8.59 9.11
C LYS A 89 5.26 -8.22 9.05
N TRP A 90 4.65 -8.20 7.87
CA TRP A 90 3.24 -7.83 7.67
C TRP A 90 2.33 -8.83 8.38
N ARG A 91 1.57 -8.34 9.38
CA ARG A 91 0.82 -9.19 10.32
C ARG A 91 -0.55 -9.57 9.80
N LYS A 92 -1.24 -8.59 9.21
CA LYS A 92 -2.62 -8.71 8.72
C LYS A 92 -2.80 -7.92 7.44
N LEU A 93 -3.65 -8.40 6.54
CA LEU A 93 -3.99 -7.69 5.32
C LEU A 93 -5.49 -7.65 5.09
N VAL A 94 -6.02 -6.45 4.85
CA VAL A 94 -7.44 -6.25 4.53
C VAL A 94 -7.55 -5.58 3.16
N HIS A 95 -8.46 -6.05 2.32
CA HIS A 95 -8.66 -5.53 0.97
C HIS A 95 -10.14 -5.19 0.75
N TRP A 96 -10.38 -3.99 0.23
CA TRP A 96 -11.72 -3.52 -0.13
C TRP A 96 -11.65 -2.55 -1.32
N TYR A 97 -12.80 -2.27 -1.93
CA TYR A 97 -12.94 -1.25 -2.95
C TYR A 97 -13.68 -0.04 -2.38
N ARG A 98 -13.22 1.16 -2.71
CA ARG A 98 -13.91 2.42 -2.42
C ARG A 98 -14.38 3.03 -3.74
N LYS A 99 -15.62 3.54 -3.80
CA LYS A 99 -16.07 4.32 -4.97
C LYS A 99 -15.15 5.54 -5.12
N GLY A 100 -14.68 5.79 -6.34
CA GLY A 100 -13.97 7.03 -6.62
C GLY A 100 -14.95 8.19 -6.42
N VAL A 101 -14.53 9.23 -5.73
CA VAL A 101 -15.27 10.50 -5.73
C VAL A 101 -15.01 11.09 -7.12
N ASN A 102 -16.02 11.10 -7.99
CA ASN A 102 -15.95 11.90 -9.20
C ASN A 102 -15.93 13.37 -8.75
N THR A 103 -14.75 13.97 -8.73
CA THR A 103 -14.60 15.44 -8.78
C THR A 103 -14.85 15.90 -10.20
#